data_AF-A0A0K9XZY7-F1
#
_entry.id   AF-A0A0K9XZY7-F1
#
_cell.length_a   1.000
_cell.length_b   1.000
_cell.length_c   1.000
_cell.angle_alpha   90.00
_cell.angle_beta   90.00
_cell.angle_gamma   90.00
#
_symmetry.space_group_name_H-M   'P 1'
#
loop_
_entity.id
_entity.type
_entity.pdbx_description
1 polymer ?
#
loop_
_entity_poly.entity_id
_entity_poly.type
_entity_poly.pdbx_seq_one_letter_code
_entity_poly.pdbx_strand_id
1 'polypeptide(L)' 'MMNTRVLELLKNPKNIQSEDLHLLKEEINSFPYIQNIRALHLYGVHLYDKENYQKALSSTAAYTTDKKILYQLING' A
#
# COMPACT_ATOMS: atom_id res chain seq x y z
N MET A 1 -4.03 16.84 7.88
CA MET A 1 -4.60 15.78 8.74
C MET A 1 -4.68 14.52 7.90
N MET A 2 -4.44 13.34 8.47
CA MET A 2 -4.48 12.08 7.71
C MET A 2 -5.91 11.77 7.27
N ASN A 3 -6.09 11.32 6.03
CA ASN A 3 -7.41 11.06 5.47
C ASN A 3 -8.16 9.96 6.28
N THR A 4 -9.42 10.23 6.65
CA THR A 4 -10.27 9.30 7.43
C THR A 4 -10.41 7.94 6.76
N ARG A 5 -10.55 7.91 5.43
CA ARG A 5 -10.64 6.66 4.67
C ARG A 5 -9.36 5.84 4.78
N VAL A 6 -8.20 6.49 4.76
CA VAL A 6 -6.90 5.81 4.92
C VAL A 6 -6.77 5.22 6.32
N LEU A 7 -7.25 5.92 7.35
CA LEU A 7 -7.31 5.37 8.72
C LEU A 7 -8.21 4.13 8.83
N GLU A 8 -9.36 4.12 8.15
CA GLU A 8 -10.25 2.95 8.11
C GLU A 8 -9.60 1.75 7.42
N LEU A 9 -8.94 1.99 6.29
CA LEU A 9 -8.26 0.94 5.54
C LEU A 9 -7.05 0.38 6.28
N LEU A 10 -6.31 1.21 7.02
CA LEU A 10 -5.22 0.72 7.88
C LEU A 10 -5.74 -0.20 9.00
N LYS A 11 -6.96 0.04 9.50
CA LYS A 11 -7.60 -0.85 10.48
C LYS A 11 -8.13 -2.13 9.84
N ASN A 12 -8.73 -2.02 8.64
CA ASN A 12 -9.33 -3.14 7.92
C ASN A 12 -8.91 -3.15 6.43
N PRO A 13 -7.68 -3.62 6.10
CA PRO A 13 -7.13 -3.57 4.74
C PRO A 13 -8.00 -4.26 3.68
N LYS A 14 -8.75 -5.29 4.08
CA LYS A 14 -9.63 -6.06 3.19
C LYS A 14 -10.81 -5.27 2.63
N ASN A 15 -11.11 -4.08 3.19
CA ASN A 15 -12.19 -3.21 2.72
C ASN A 15 -11.75 -2.24 1.59
N ILE A 16 -10.52 -2.39 1.12
CA ILE A 16 -9.97 -1.61 0.02
C ILE A 16 -10.78 -1.82 -1.27
N GLN A 17 -10.96 -0.75 -2.03
CA GLN A 17 -11.55 -0.75 -3.37
C GLN A 17 -10.58 -0.17 -4.40
N SER A 18 -10.88 -0.30 -5.69
CA SER A 18 -10.05 0.22 -6.78
C SER A 18 -9.80 1.72 -6.67
N GLU A 19 -10.81 2.47 -6.23
CA GLU A 19 -10.78 3.94 -6.15
C GLU A 19 -9.82 4.41 -5.04
N ASP A 20 -9.63 3.59 -4.00
CA ASP A 20 -8.73 3.89 -2.89
C ASP A 20 -7.25 3.91 -3.33
N LEU A 21 -6.88 3.31 -4.46
CA LEU A 21 -5.50 3.30 -4.96
C LEU A 21 -4.99 4.72 -5.22
N HIS A 22 -5.83 5.58 -5.79
CA HIS A 22 -5.45 6.96 -6.06
C HIS A 22 -5.17 7.71 -4.76
N LEU A 23 -6.09 7.59 -3.80
CA LEU A 23 -5.97 8.20 -2.48
C LEU A 23 -4.69 7.76 -1.75
N LEU A 24 -4.42 6.45 -1.73
CA LEU A 24 -3.22 5.92 -1.08
C LEU A 24 -1.93 6.39 -1.76
N LYS A 25 -1.95 6.56 -3.09
CA LYS A 25 -0.81 7.09 -3.84
C LYS A 25 -0.53 8.55 -3.52
N GLU A 26 -1.57 9.37 -3.34
CA GLU A 26 -1.42 10.77 -2.91
C GLU A 26 -0.80 10.89 -1.51
N GLU A 27 -1.24 10.04 -0.57
CA GLU A 27 -0.65 9.98 0.78
C GLU A 27 0.81 9.52 0.73
N ILE A 28 1.15 8.52 -0.09
CA ILE A 28 2.54 8.08 -0.28
C ILE A 28 3.40 9.19 -0.86
N ASN A 29 2.88 9.98 -1.80
CA ASN A 29 3.63 11.10 -2.39
C ASN A 29 3.87 12.21 -1.35
N SER A 30 2.89 12.45 -0.48
CA SER A 30 2.97 13.46 0.60
C SER A 30 3.90 13.01 1.74
N PHE A 31 3.91 11.71 2.04
CA PHE A 31 4.69 11.13 3.14
C PHE A 31 5.41 9.84 2.69
N PRO A 32 6.52 9.95 1.92
CA PRO A 32 7.15 8.81 1.26
C PRO A 32 7.68 7.72 2.19
N TYR A 33 7.89 8.00 3.48
CA TYR A 33 8.49 7.06 4.43
C TYR A 33 7.45 6.29 5.26
N ILE A 34 6.15 6.51 5.04
CA ILE A 34 5.09 5.79 5.76
C ILE A 34 4.91 4.37 5.19
N GLN A 35 5.57 3.40 5.83
CA GLN A 35 5.69 2.02 5.33
C GLN A 35 4.34 1.28 5.26
N ASN A 36 3.47 1.47 6.25
CA ASN A 36 2.17 0.79 6.32
C ASN A 36 1.20 1.23 5.20
N ILE A 37 1.21 2.50 4.80
CA ILE A 37 0.41 2.98 3.65
C ILE A 37 0.96 2.41 2.35
N ARG A 38 2.29 2.31 2.18
CA ARG A 38 2.89 1.66 1.00
C ARG A 38 2.51 0.18 0.90
N ALA A 39 2.56 -0.53 2.03
CA ALA A 39 2.10 -1.92 2.12
C ALA A 39 0.62 -2.07 1.73
N LEU A 40 -0.24 -1.19 2.24
CA LEU A 40 -1.67 -1.17 1.92
C LEU A 40 -1.92 -0.86 0.43
N HIS A 41 -1.19 0.11 -0.14
CA HIS A 41 -1.26 0.39 -1.58
C HIS A 41 -0.78 -0.79 -2.42
N LEU A 42 0.33 -1.44 -2.04
CA LEU A 42 0.82 -2.64 -2.71
C LEU A 42 -0.23 -3.76 -2.70
N TYR A 43 -0.90 -3.97 -1.57
CA TYR A 43 -2.01 -4.92 -1.45
C TYR A 43 -3.15 -4.58 -2.41
N GLY A 44 -3.58 -3.32 -2.47
CA GLY A 44 -4.61 -2.89 -3.44
C GLY A 44 -4.18 -3.09 -4.89
N VAL A 45 -2.94 -2.73 -5.25
CA VAL A 45 -2.40 -2.92 -6.61
C VAL A 45 -2.39 -4.40 -6.97
N HIS A 46 -2.05 -5.29 -6.03
CA HIS A 46 -2.13 -6.74 -6.27
C HIS A 46 -3.54 -7.21 -6.67
N LEU A 47 -4.57 -6.62 -6.06
CA LEU A 47 -5.97 -6.96 -6.32
C LEU A 47 -6.50 -6.34 -7.62
N TYR A 48 -6.19 -5.07 -7.88
CA TYR A 48 -6.90 -4.27 -8.88
C TYR A 48 -6.02 -3.73 -10.02
N ASP A 49 -4.69 -3.82 -9.92
CA ASP A 49 -3.73 -3.27 -10.90
C ASP A 49 -2.49 -4.17 -11.05
N LYS A 50 -2.75 -5.41 -11.50
CA LYS A 50 -1.72 -6.47 -11.61
C LYS A 50 -0.57 -6.09 -12.55
N GLU A 51 -0.84 -5.28 -13.57
CA GLU A 51 0.17 -4.81 -14.53
C GLU A 51 1.25 -3.96 -13.83
N ASN A 52 0.88 -3.15 -12.85
CA ASN A 52 1.82 -2.32 -12.09
C ASN A 52 2.34 -2.98 -10.81
N TYR A 53 1.92 -4.20 -10.49
CA TYR A 53 2.27 -4.88 -9.24
C TYR A 53 3.79 -4.95 -9.02
N GLN A 54 4.57 -5.36 -10.02
CA GLN A 54 6.03 -5.50 -9.87
C GLN A 54 6.73 -4.16 -9.59
N LYS A 55 6.26 -3.08 -10.23
CA LYS A 55 6.76 -1.73 -9.99
C LYS A 55 6.40 -1.24 -8.59
N ALA A 56 5.16 -1.48 -8.14
CA ALA A 56 4.71 -1.14 -6.80
C ALA A 56 5.46 -1.94 -5.73
N LEU A 57 5.73 -3.23 -5.98
CA LEU A 57 6.47 -4.12 -5.08
C LEU A 57 7.91 -3.63 -4.89
N SER A 58 8.60 -3.38 -6.00
CA SER A 58 9.98 -2.89 -6.00
C SER A 58 10.10 -1.55 -5.26
N SER A 59 9.16 -0.64 -5.52
CA SER A 59 9.09 0.64 -4.83
C SER A 59 8.82 0.44 -3.34
N THR A 60 7.87 -0.40 -2.96
CA THR A 60 7.52 -0.64 -1.54
C THR A 60 8.69 -1.26 -0.77
N ALA A 61 9.41 -2.20 -1.39
CA ALA A 61 10.59 -2.85 -0.82
C ALA A 61 11.72 -1.84 -0.53
N ALA A 62 11.92 -0.84 -1.39
CA ALA A 62 12.95 0.19 -1.20
C ALA A 62 12.70 1.08 0.02
N TYR A 63 11.44 1.25 0.44
CA TYR A 63 11.06 2.09 1.58
C TYR A 63 10.70 1.29 2.84
N THR A 64 10.75 -0.04 2.79
CA THR A 64 10.39 -0.91 3.92
C THR A 64 11.65 -1.44 4.59
N THR A 65 11.80 -1.19 5.89
CA THR A 65 12.91 -1.74 6.69
C THR A 65 12.57 -3.13 7.24
N ASP A 66 11.29 -3.46 7.37
CA ASP A 66 10.81 -4.75 7.86
C ASP A 66 10.54 -5.75 6.72
N LYS A 67 11.53 -6.62 6.47
CA LYS A 67 11.44 -7.66 5.43
C LYS A 67 10.34 -8.71 5.70
N LYS A 68 9.85 -8.85 6.94
CA LYS A 68 8.76 -9.79 7.25
C LYS A 68 7.43 -9.32 6.68
N ILE A 69 7.15 -8.01 6.77
CA ILE A 69 5.96 -7.40 6.18
C ILE A 69 5.99 -7.57 4.67
N LEU A 70 7.15 -7.35 4.04
CA LEU A 70 7.32 -7.55 2.61
C LEU A 70 7.07 -9.02 2.21
N TYR A 71 7.60 -9.98 2.98
CA TYR A 71 7.38 -11.41 2.71
C TYR A 71 5.90 -11.81 2.82
N GLN A 72 5.19 -11.30 3.84
CA GLN A 72 3.75 -11.55 4.01
C GLN A 72 2.92 -10.97 2.85
N LEU A 73 3.31 -9.83 2.29
CA LEU A 73 2.60 -9.23 1.15
C LEU A 73 2.82 -10.01 -0.15
N ILE A 74 3.95 -10.71 -0.29
CA ILE A 74 4.28 -11.49 -1.49
C ILE A 74 3.70 -12.91 -1.41
N ASN A 75 3.72 -13.54 -0.23
CA ASN A 75 3.45 -14.97 -0.06
C ASN A 75 2.29 -15.29 0.90
N GLY A 76 1.67 -14.28 1.52
CA GLY A 76 0.61 -14.44 2.52
C GLY A 76 -0.80 -14.40 1.96
#